data_AF-A0A4T0UPN2-F1
#
_entry.id   AF-A0A4T0UPN2-F1
#
_cell.length_a   1.000
_cell.length_b   1.000
_cell.length_c   1.000
_cell.angle_alpha   90.00
_cell.angle_beta   90.00
_cell.angle_gamma   90.00
#
_symmetry.space_group_name_H-M   'P 1'
#
loop_
_entity.id
_entity.type
_entity.pdbx_description
1 polymer ?
#
loop_
_entity_poly.entity_id
_entity_poly.type
_entity_poly.pdbx_seq_one_letter_code
_entity_poly.pdbx_strand_id
1 'polypeptide(L)'
;MLYAAGVDLLDLDLLSDEPFEIDAQAAHLFKHPQLGLDDVYDVWTSDPLFYPAKPPAHWLMVSEVDGCVLVVPIAPSRDGDPTRCRPIGCYEAGSSLTETYRSDRDEY
;
A
#
# COMPACT_ATOMS: atom_id res chain seq x y z
N MET A 1 -25.53 -0.18 -20.82
CA MET A 1 -24.82 0.31 -19.61
C MET A 1 -23.34 0.20 -19.94
N LEU A 2 -22.71 1.32 -20.29
CA LEU A 2 -21.32 1.35 -20.75
C LEU A 2 -20.43 1.22 -19.51
N TYR A 3 -19.79 0.07 -19.33
CA TYR A 3 -18.65 -0.03 -18.41
C TYR A 3 -17.49 0.70 -19.08
N ALA A 4 -17.01 1.76 -18.44
CA ALA A 4 -15.81 2.46 -18.86
C ALA A 4 -14.64 1.45 -18.94
N ALA A 5 -13.74 1.66 -19.91
CA ALA A 5 -12.57 0.84 -20.19
C ALA A 5 -11.84 0.40 -18.92
N GLY A 6 -11.53 -0.91 -18.85
CA GLY A 6 -10.88 -1.55 -17.71
C GLY A 6 -9.65 -0.79 -17.27
N VAL A 7 -9.69 -0.26 -16.05
CA VAL A 7 -8.48 -0.05 -15.27
C VAL A 7 -8.00 -1.45 -14.91
N ASP A 8 -6.90 -1.91 -15.50
CA ASP A 8 -6.23 -3.12 -15.04
C ASP A 8 -5.97 -2.94 -13.53
N LEU A 9 -6.68 -3.72 -12.73
CA LEU A 9 -6.48 -3.73 -11.28
C LEU A 9 -5.05 -4.21 -11.02
N LEU A 10 -4.42 -3.66 -9.98
CA LEU A 10 -3.09 -4.12 -9.58
C LEU A 10 -3.26 -5.55 -9.08
N ASP A 11 -2.62 -6.51 -9.73
CA ASP A 11 -2.62 -7.92 -9.31
C ASP A 11 -1.47 -8.14 -8.31
N LEU A 12 -1.82 -8.46 -7.06
CA LEU A 12 -0.85 -8.60 -5.97
C LEU A 12 0.03 -9.83 -6.14
N ASP A 13 -0.49 -10.89 -6.78
CA ASP A 13 0.23 -12.16 -6.97
C ASP A 13 1.38 -12.05 -8.00
N LEU A 14 1.41 -10.96 -8.77
CA LEU A 14 2.46 -10.69 -9.76
C LEU A 14 3.60 -9.82 -9.22
N LEU A 15 3.45 -9.23 -8.03
CA LEU A 15 4.46 -8.35 -7.45
C LEU A 15 5.77 -9.11 -7.17
N SER A 16 6.88 -8.47 -7.52
CA SER A 16 8.22 -8.98 -7.21
C SER A 16 8.61 -8.70 -5.74
N ASP A 17 9.73 -9.28 -5.29
CA ASP A 17 10.28 -9.04 -3.94
C ASP A 17 10.68 -7.57 -3.69
N GLU A 18 10.99 -6.82 -4.75
CA GLU A 18 11.29 -5.38 -4.71
C GLU A 18 10.28 -4.60 -5.60
N PRO A 19 9.00 -4.52 -5.18
CA PRO A 19 7.93 -4.13 -6.09
C PRO A 19 7.86 -2.61 -6.32
N PHE A 20 8.52 -1.80 -5.49
CA PHE A 20 8.25 -0.37 -5.47
C PHE A 20 8.95 0.40 -6.58
N GLU A 21 8.16 1.04 -7.42
CA GLU A 21 8.56 2.13 -8.28
C GLU A 21 8.47 3.45 -7.49
N ILE A 22 9.62 3.85 -6.93
CA ILE A 22 9.74 5.10 -6.17
C ILE A 22 9.93 6.26 -7.12
N ASP A 23 8.97 7.17 -7.14
CA ASP A 23 9.09 8.43 -7.88
C ASP A 23 10.18 9.30 -7.25
N ALA A 24 10.89 10.08 -8.08
CA ALA A 24 11.94 11.01 -7.63
C ALA A 24 11.43 12.07 -6.63
N GLN A 25 10.11 12.22 -6.49
CA GLN A 25 9.47 13.12 -5.51
C GLN A 25 8.95 12.40 -4.25
N ALA A 26 9.73 11.48 -3.69
CA ALA A 26 9.39 10.74 -2.47
C ALA A 26 8.88 11.61 -1.30
N ALA A 27 9.30 12.88 -1.20
CA ALA A 27 8.83 13.83 -0.19
C ALA A 27 7.30 14.06 -0.17
N HIS A 28 6.58 13.82 -1.28
CA HIS A 28 5.12 13.93 -1.33
C HIS A 28 4.39 12.66 -0.90
N LEU A 29 5.10 11.55 -0.70
CA LEU A 29 4.52 10.28 -0.21
C LEU A 29 4.17 10.37 1.28
N PHE A 30 4.87 11.21 2.05
CA PHE A 30 4.74 11.22 3.49
C PHE A 30 3.85 12.35 3.96
N LYS A 31 2.75 12.01 4.65
CA LYS A 31 1.87 12.99 5.30
C LYS A 31 2.33 13.35 6.71
N HIS A 32 3.29 12.61 7.26
CA HIS A 32 3.82 12.78 8.60
C HIS A 32 5.33 13.02 8.55
N PRO A 33 5.89 13.99 9.32
CA PRO A 33 7.31 14.36 9.25
C PRO A 33 8.31 13.26 9.63
N GLN A 34 7.82 12.20 10.27
CA GLN A 34 8.62 11.10 10.81
C GLN A 34 8.58 9.85 9.93
N LEU A 35 7.65 9.78 8.97
CA LEU A 35 7.52 8.63 8.08
C LEU A 35 8.28 8.89 6.79
N GLY A 36 8.93 7.83 6.30
CA GLY A 36 9.80 7.83 5.15
C GLY A 36 9.67 6.54 4.34
N LEU A 37 10.58 6.40 3.37
CA LEU A 37 10.60 5.26 2.47
C LEU A 37 10.92 3.96 3.21
N ASP A 38 11.74 4.05 4.26
CA ASP A 38 12.06 2.91 5.12
C ASP A 38 10.78 2.31 5.73
N ASP A 39 9.85 3.14 6.22
CA ASP A 39 8.57 2.65 6.75
C ASP A 39 7.72 1.91 5.69
N VAL A 40 7.80 2.31 4.41
CA VAL A 40 7.11 1.61 3.32
C VAL A 40 7.69 0.21 3.13
N TYR A 41 9.02 0.08 3.21
CA TYR A 41 9.69 -1.21 3.13
C TYR A 41 9.46 -2.05 4.40
N ASP A 42 9.38 -1.42 5.58
CA ASP A 42 9.05 -2.11 6.82
C ASP A 42 7.65 -2.70 6.75
N VAL A 43 6.66 -1.96 6.22
CA VAL A 43 5.31 -2.51 5.99
C VAL A 43 5.36 -3.70 5.02
N TRP A 44 6.08 -3.59 3.90
CA TRP A 44 6.20 -4.67 2.89
C TRP A 44 6.80 -5.96 3.47
N THR A 45 7.86 -5.81 4.26
CA THR A 45 8.59 -6.95 4.83
C THR A 45 7.91 -7.55 6.07
N SER A 46 6.88 -6.89 6.59
CA SER A 46 6.13 -7.31 7.79
C SER A 46 4.92 -8.20 7.50
N ASP A 47 4.88 -8.87 6.34
CA ASP A 47 3.76 -9.73 5.93
C ASP A 47 2.39 -8.98 5.98
N PRO A 48 2.24 -7.93 5.16
CA PRO A 48 1.10 -7.02 5.24
C PRO A 48 -0.19 -7.69 4.77
N LEU A 49 -1.32 -7.21 5.31
CA LEU A 49 -2.64 -7.47 4.74
C LEU A 49 -2.98 -6.42 3.69
N PHE A 50 -3.77 -6.82 2.68
CA PHE A 50 -4.20 -5.94 1.60
C PHE A 50 -5.70 -5.72 1.64
N TYR A 51 -6.10 -4.46 1.75
CA TYR A 51 -7.51 -4.04 1.69
C TYR A 51 -7.81 -3.32 0.38
N PRO A 52 -9.00 -3.50 -0.23
CA PRO A 52 -9.36 -2.81 -1.46
C PRO A 52 -9.43 -1.29 -1.24
N ALA A 53 -8.88 -0.52 -2.17
CA ALA A 53 -8.90 0.94 -2.13
C ALA A 53 -9.74 1.54 -3.28
N LYS A 54 -9.95 2.86 -3.19
CA LYS A 54 -10.50 3.64 -4.31
C LYS A 54 -9.36 4.32 -5.07
N PRO A 55 -9.42 4.37 -6.42
CA PRO A 55 -8.42 5.07 -7.23
C PRO A 55 -8.14 6.49 -6.70
N PRO A 56 -6.88 6.96 -6.73
CA PRO A 56 -5.77 6.42 -7.53
C PRO A 56 -5.06 5.19 -6.92
N ALA A 57 -5.33 4.83 -5.66
CA ALA A 57 -4.84 3.58 -5.08
C ALA A 57 -5.77 2.42 -5.48
N HIS A 58 -5.19 1.25 -5.76
CA HIS A 58 -5.95 0.02 -6.00
C HIS A 58 -6.05 -0.82 -4.72
N TRP A 59 -5.01 -0.80 -3.89
CA TRP A 59 -4.96 -1.48 -2.60
C TRP A 59 -4.40 -0.58 -1.50
N LEU A 60 -4.79 -0.87 -0.26
CA LEU A 60 -4.12 -0.44 0.96
C LEU A 60 -3.29 -1.60 1.46
N MET A 61 -1.97 -1.46 1.45
CA MET A 61 -1.04 -2.38 2.10
C MET A 61 -0.92 -1.96 3.57
N VAL A 62 -1.24 -2.85 4.50
CA VAL A 62 -1.39 -2.51 5.93
C VAL A 62 -0.62 -3.49 6.79
N SER A 63 0.21 -2.98 7.69
CA SER A 63 0.90 -3.79 8.69
C SER A 63 1.15 -3.02 9.98
N GLU A 64 1.35 -3.75 11.09
CA GLU A 64 1.88 -3.19 12.34
C GLU A 64 3.41 -3.13 12.29
N VAL A 65 3.97 -1.93 12.46
CA VAL A 65 5.40 -1.63 12.52
C VAL A 65 5.66 -0.82 13.78
N ASP A 66 6.57 -1.27 14.64
CA ASP A 66 6.90 -0.63 15.93
C ASP A 66 5.68 -0.29 16.82
N GLY A 67 4.64 -1.13 16.76
CA GLY A 67 3.39 -0.96 17.53
C GLY A 67 2.37 -0.01 16.90
N CYS A 68 2.69 0.58 15.74
CA CYS A 68 1.80 1.42 14.96
C CYS A 68 1.29 0.65 13.73
N VAL A 69 -0.03 0.66 13.49
CA VAL A 69 -0.58 0.12 12.25
C VAL A 69 -0.41 1.17 11.16
N LEU A 70 0.46 0.90 10.19
CA LEU A 70 0.75 1.76 9.07
C LEU A 70 -0.03 1.34 7.83
N VAL A 71 -0.38 2.34 7.02
CA VAL A 71 -1.12 2.18 5.77
C VAL A 71 -0.31 2.78 4.62
N VAL A 72 -0.07 1.96 3.60
CA VAL A 72 0.57 2.35 2.35
C VAL A 72 -0.42 2.11 1.20
N PRO A 73 -1.10 3.16 0.69
CA PRO A 73 -1.89 3.04 -0.51
C PRO A 73 -0.97 2.80 -1.71
N ILE A 74 -1.23 1.74 -2.48
CA ILE A 74 -0.43 1.36 -3.65
C ILE A 74 -1.26 1.42 -4.94
N ALA A 75 -0.62 1.85 -6.02
CA ALA A 75 -1.19 1.94 -7.37
C ALA A 75 -0.35 1.13 -8.37
N PRO A 76 -0.87 0.80 -9.56
CA PRO A 76 -0.08 0.18 -10.62
C PRO A 76 1.16 1.01 -10.99
N SER A 77 2.20 0.32 -11.48
CA SER A 77 3.38 0.94 -12.11
C SER A 77 2.98 1.97 -13.16
N ARG A 78 3.77 3.04 -13.30
CA ARG A 78 3.53 4.08 -14.31
C ARG A 78 3.80 3.56 -15.72
N ASP A 79 4.75 2.64 -15.85
CA ASP A 79 5.19 2.08 -17.14
C ASP A 79 4.43 0.80 -17.51
N GLY A 80 3.47 0.38 -16.68
CA GLY A 80 2.62 -0.78 -16.92
C GLY A 80 3.28 -2.13 -16.60
N ASP A 81 4.44 -2.13 -15.93
CA ASP A 81 5.08 -3.36 -15.46
C ASP A 81 4.20 -4.00 -14.37
N PRO A 82 3.62 -5.21 -14.59
CA PRO A 82 2.74 -5.85 -13.62
C PRO A 82 3.48 -6.33 -12.37
N THR A 83 4.81 -6.41 -12.39
CA THR A 83 5.63 -6.84 -11.25
C THR A 83 5.96 -5.71 -10.28
N ARG A 84 5.51 -4.48 -10.61
CA ARG A 84 5.82 -3.26 -9.90
C ARG A 84 4.57 -2.47 -9.53
N CYS A 85 4.66 -1.74 -8.43
CA CYS A 85 3.63 -0.83 -7.95
C CYS A 85 4.25 0.47 -7.43
N ARG A 86 3.42 1.50 -7.31
CA ARG A 86 3.81 2.80 -6.78
C ARG A 86 3.18 2.99 -5.41
N PRO A 87 3.96 3.14 -4.32
CA PRO A 87 3.42 3.69 -3.09
C PRO A 87 2.98 5.13 -3.36
N ILE A 88 1.77 5.48 -2.94
CA ILE A 88 1.22 6.84 -3.06
C ILE A 88 1.40 7.61 -1.75
N GLY A 89 1.53 6.90 -0.63
CA GLY A 89 1.98 7.49 0.61
C GLY A 89 2.12 6.51 1.76
N CYS A 90 2.51 7.02 2.93
CA CYS A 90 2.57 6.28 4.19
C CYS A 90 2.00 7.12 5.34
N TYR A 91 1.11 6.53 6.14
CA TYR A 91 0.48 7.16 7.29
C TYR A 91 -0.04 6.13 8.30
N GLU A 92 -0.22 6.55 9.55
CA GLU A 92 -0.83 5.72 10.58
C GLU A 92 -2.33 5.52 10.34
N ALA A 93 -2.81 4.30 10.53
CA ALA A 93 -4.23 3.95 10.42
C ALA A 93 -5.07 4.70 11.47
N GLY A 94 -6.29 5.07 11.09
CA GLY A 94 -7.29 5.50 12.07
C GLY A 94 -7.77 4.32 12.92
N SER A 95 -8.29 4.61 14.12
CA SER A 95 -8.64 3.59 15.12
C SER A 95 -9.47 2.42 14.58
N SER A 96 -10.50 2.69 13.77
CA SER A 96 -11.35 1.64 13.21
C SER A 96 -10.59 0.68 12.29
N LEU A 97 -9.63 1.16 11.49
CA LEU A 97 -8.85 0.30 10.61
C LEU A 97 -7.78 -0.46 11.40
N THR A 98 -7.21 0.15 12.43
CA THR A 98 -6.31 -0.53 13.38
C THR A 98 -7.01 -1.71 14.05
N GLU A 99 -8.24 -1.53 14.51
CA GLU A 99 -9.04 -2.60 15.14
C GLU A 99 -9.37 -3.71 14.15
N THR A 100 -9.79 -3.36 12.92
CA THR A 100 -10.05 -4.34 11.85
C THR A 100 -8.78 -5.13 11.52
N TYR A 101 -7.66 -4.46 11.25
CA TYR A 101 -6.39 -5.12 10.92
C TYR A 101 -5.95 -6.12 11.97
N ARG A 102 -5.99 -5.73 13.25
CA ARG A 102 -5.60 -6.61 14.35
C ARG A 102 -6.51 -7.83 14.47
N SER A 103 -7.81 -7.63 14.29
CA SER A 103 -8.78 -8.74 14.30
C SER A 103 -8.52 -9.71 13.13
N ASP A 104 -8.32 -9.18 11.92
CA ASP A 104 -8.05 -10.01 10.74
C ASP A 104 -6.72 -10.77 10.86
N ARG A 105 -5.68 -10.18 11.46
CA ARG A 105 -4.39 -10.86 11.71
C ARG A 105 -4.51 -11.99 12.72
N ASP A 106 -5.33 -11.84 13.76
CA ASP A 106 -5.54 -12.89 14.76
C ASP A 106 -6.30 -14.11 14.21
N GLU A 107 -6.97 -13.98 13.06
CA GLU A 107 -7.69 -15.06 12.39
C GLU A 107 -6.83 -15.92 11.45
N TYR A 108 -5.55 -15.57 11.23
CA TYR A 108 -4.59 -16.28 10.36
C TYR A 108 -3.43 -16.89 11.16
#